data_AF-A0AAX2KK73-F1
#
_entry.id   AF-A0AAX2KK73-F1
#
_cell.length_a   1.000
_cell.length_b   1.000
_cell.length_c   1.000
_cell.angle_alpha   90.00
_cell.angle_beta   90.00
_cell.angle_gamma   90.00
#
_symmetry.space_group_name_H-M   'P 1'
#
loop_
_entity.id
_entity.type
_entity.pdbx_description
1 polymer ?
#
loop_
_entity_poly.entity_id
_entity_poly.type
_entity_poly.pdbx_seq_one_letter_code
_entity_poly.pdbx_strand_id
1 'polypeptide(L)'
;MDFLEHLLHEEKLARHQRKQAMYTRMAAFPAVKTFEEYDFTFATGAPQKQLQSLRSLSFIERNENIVLLGPSGVGKTHLAIAMGYEAVRAGIKVRFTTAADLLLQLSTAQRQGRYKTTLQRGVMAPRLLII
;
A
#
# COMPACT_ATOMS: atom_id res chain seq x y z
N MET A 1 3.33 37.09 15.10
CA MET A 1 3.64 36.20 13.97
C MET A 1 3.24 34.76 14.27
N ASP A 2 3.28 34.35 15.53
CA ASP A 2 3.02 32.97 16.00
C ASP A 2 1.61 32.42 15.73
N PHE A 3 0.57 33.26 15.75
CA PHE A 3 -0.81 32.81 15.49
C PHE A 3 -1.00 32.27 14.07
N LEU A 4 -0.45 32.98 13.06
CA LEU A 4 -0.56 32.53 11.67
C LEU A 4 0.27 31.27 11.42
N GLU A 5 1.45 31.16 12.03
CA GLU A 5 2.28 29.97 11.95
C GLU A 5 1.58 28.75 12.57
N HIS A 6 0.99 28.91 13.77
CA HIS A 6 0.23 27.86 14.42
C HIS A 6 -1.00 27.43 13.60
N LEU A 7 -1.78 28.39 13.08
CA LEU A 7 -2.95 28.09 12.25
C LEU A 7 -2.56 27.35 10.96
N LEU A 8 -1.46 27.76 10.31
CA LEU A 8 -0.95 27.08 9.12
C LEU A 8 -0.48 25.64 9.44
N HIS A 9 0.14 25.44 10.61
CA HIS A 9 0.55 24.12 11.07
C HIS A 9 -0.65 23.19 11.25
N GLU A 10 -1.69 23.64 11.95
CA GLU A 10 -2.90 22.87 12.19
C GLU A 10 -3.64 22.53 10.87
N GLU A 11 -3.79 23.49 9.95
CA GLU A 11 -4.40 23.25 8.65
C GLU A 11 -3.60 22.20 7.84
N LYS A 12 -2.27 22.25 7.90
CA LYS A 12 -1.39 21.27 7.24
C LYS A 12 -1.59 19.87 7.83
N LEU A 13 -1.66 19.75 9.15
CA LEU A 13 -1.92 18.47 9.84
C LEU A 13 -3.30 17.93 9.45
N ALA A 14 -4.34 18.76 9.52
CA ALA A 14 -5.71 18.37 9.18
C ALA A 14 -5.84 17.93 7.71
N ARG A 15 -5.17 18.61 6.78
CA ARG A 15 -5.12 18.17 5.37
C ARG A 15 -4.40 16.84 5.21
N HIS A 16 -3.28 16.65 5.92
CA HIS A 16 -2.52 15.41 5.87
C HIS A 16 -3.34 14.22 6.39
N GLN A 17 -4.00 14.38 7.53
CA GLN A 17 -4.88 13.35 8.12
C GLN A 17 -6.05 12.99 7.19
N ARG A 18 -6.73 14.00 6.62
CA ARG A 18 -7.80 13.76 5.62
C ARG A 18 -7.28 12.99 4.41
N LYS A 19 -6.09 13.32 3.92
CA LYS A 19 -5.46 12.64 2.79
C LYS A 19 -5.14 11.18 3.13
N GLN A 20 -4.52 10.92 4.28
CA GLN A 20 -4.23 9.56 4.74
C GLN A 20 -5.52 8.73 4.85
N ALA A 21 -6.54 9.25 5.55
CA ALA A 21 -7.81 8.53 5.72
C ALA A 21 -8.48 8.17 4.39
N MET A 22 -8.47 9.10 3.43
CA MET A 22 -8.94 8.84 2.07
C MET A 22 -8.10 7.74 1.40
N TYR A 23 -6.77 7.82 1.43
CA TYR A 23 -5.91 6.83 0.78
C TYR A 23 -5.99 5.45 1.42
N THR A 24 -6.16 5.35 2.74
CA THR A 24 -6.42 4.07 3.43
C THR A 24 -7.68 3.42 2.89
N ARG A 25 -8.77 4.19 2.72
CA ARG A 25 -10.02 3.68 2.13
C ARG A 25 -9.83 3.25 0.67
N MET A 26 -9.14 4.05 -0.13
CA MET A 26 -8.89 3.75 -1.54
C MET A 26 -7.96 2.55 -1.76
N ALA A 27 -7.04 2.28 -0.82
CA ALA A 27 -6.18 1.11 -0.89
C ALA A 27 -7.01 -0.18 -0.85
N ALA A 28 -8.11 -0.18 -0.10
CA ALA A 28 -9.01 -1.32 0.11
C ALA A 28 -8.23 -2.59 0.53
N PHE A 29 -7.41 -2.42 1.56
CA PHE A 29 -6.83 -3.55 2.29
C PHE A 29 -7.96 -4.37 2.93
N PRO A 30 -7.85 -5.71 2.96
CA PRO A 30 -8.82 -6.57 3.64
C PRO A 30 -8.82 -6.35 5.16
N ALA A 31 -7.68 -5.92 5.71
CA ALA A 31 -7.51 -5.48 7.09
C ALA A 31 -6.35 -4.47 7.15
N VAL A 32 -6.30 -3.63 8.17
CA VAL A 32 -5.09 -2.85 8.49
C VAL A 32 -4.13 -3.78 9.21
N LYS A 33 -2.88 -3.83 8.76
CA LYS A 33 -1.77 -4.56 9.37
C LYS A 33 -0.58 -3.64 9.50
N THR A 34 0.19 -3.80 10.56
CA THR A 34 1.41 -3.03 10.82
C THR A 34 2.63 -3.95 10.88
N PHE A 35 3.83 -3.40 10.77
CA PHE A 35 5.04 -4.21 10.90
C PHE A 35 5.27 -4.66 12.35
N GLU A 36 4.74 -3.92 13.32
CA GLU A 36 4.82 -4.20 14.76
C GLU A 36 3.98 -5.43 15.15
N GLU A 37 2.88 -5.67 14.43
CA GLU A 37 2.03 -6.85 14.61
C GLU A 37 2.61 -8.12 13.96
N TYR A 38 3.70 -8.01 13.20
CA TYR A 38 4.30 -9.18 12.55
C TYR A 38 5.20 -9.95 13.52
N ASP A 39 4.86 -11.20 13.77
CA ASP A 39 5.69 -12.10 14.58
C ASP A 39 6.84 -12.68 13.76
N PHE A 40 8.05 -12.15 13.97
CA PHE A 40 9.27 -12.58 13.30
C PHE A 40 9.76 -13.96 13.79
N THR A 41 9.26 -14.47 14.92
CA THR A 41 9.66 -15.79 15.43
C THR A 41 9.07 -16.94 14.61
N PHE A 42 7.96 -16.68 13.89
CA PHE A 42 7.28 -17.65 13.05
C PHE A 42 7.90 -17.80 11.65
N ALA A 43 8.66 -16.80 11.20
CA ALA A 43 9.24 -16.76 9.86
C ALA A 43 10.74 -16.99 9.91
N THR A 44 11.16 -18.25 9.94
CA THR A 44 12.56 -18.72 9.98
C THR A 44 13.41 -18.35 8.74
N GLY A 45 12.97 -17.43 7.89
CA GLY A 45 13.64 -17.11 6.62
C GLY A 45 13.66 -15.66 6.17
N ALA A 46 12.95 -14.72 6.82
CA ALA A 46 12.99 -13.32 6.40
C ALA A 46 14.07 -12.55 7.20
N PRO A 47 15.16 -12.07 6.56
CA PRO A 47 16.20 -11.34 7.27
C PRO A 47 15.60 -10.04 7.84
N GLN A 48 15.60 -9.89 9.17
CA GLN A 48 15.06 -8.71 9.85
C GLN A 48 15.63 -7.39 9.27
N LYS A 49 16.91 -7.39 8.87
CA LYS A 49 17.55 -6.26 8.18
C LYS A 49 16.88 -5.90 6.85
N GLN A 50 16.47 -6.90 6.06
CA GLN A 50 15.79 -6.67 4.80
C GLN A 50 14.39 -6.13 5.04
N LEU A 51 13.65 -6.69 6.00
CA LEU A 51 12.33 -6.15 6.35
C LEU A 51 12.41 -4.70 6.89
N GLN A 52 13.48 -4.37 7.61
CA GLN A 52 13.71 -3.00 8.08
C GLN A 52 14.06 -2.05 6.94
N SER A 53 14.78 -2.48 5.90
CA SER A 53 15.01 -1.65 4.71
C SER A 53 13.72 -1.39 3.94
N LEU A 54 12.77 -2.35 3.93
CA LEU A 54 11.46 -2.17 3.30
C LEU A 54 10.58 -1.13 4.02
N ARG A 55 10.74 -0.94 5.35
CA ARG A 55 10.04 0.12 6.11
C ARG A 55 10.38 1.52 5.61
N SER A 56 11.55 1.73 4.99
CA SER A 56 11.93 3.01 4.41
C SER A 56 11.12 3.40 3.17
N LEU A 57 10.41 2.44 2.57
CA LEU A 57 9.68 2.60 1.30
C LEU A 57 10.55 3.03 0.11
N SER A 58 11.88 2.99 0.25
CA SER A 58 12.82 3.47 -0.76
C SER A 58 12.72 2.72 -2.09
N PHE A 59 12.20 1.49 -2.09
CA PHE A 59 11.91 0.72 -3.30
C PHE A 59 10.86 1.41 -4.20
N ILE A 60 9.92 2.17 -3.63
CA ILE A 60 8.89 2.89 -4.39
C ILE A 60 9.55 4.02 -5.20
N GLU A 61 10.48 4.74 -4.59
CA GLU A 61 11.21 5.82 -5.27
C GLU A 61 12.20 5.28 -6.31
N ARG A 62 12.74 4.06 -6.10
CA ARG A 62 13.57 3.35 -7.09
C ARG A 62 12.78 2.63 -8.19
N ASN A 63 11.44 2.63 -8.14
CA ASN A 63 10.56 1.86 -9.02
C ASN A 63 10.91 0.35 -9.05
N GLU A 64 11.25 -0.21 -7.90
CA GLU A 64 11.57 -1.63 -7.75
C GLU A 64 10.35 -2.45 -7.34
N ASN A 65 10.22 -3.66 -7.88
CA ASN A 65 9.19 -4.60 -7.48
C ASN A 65 9.67 -5.45 -6.31
N ILE A 66 8.77 -5.72 -5.36
CA ILE A 66 9.01 -6.66 -4.27
C ILE A 66 8.19 -7.92 -4.52
N VAL A 67 8.86 -9.07 -4.46
CA VAL A 67 8.21 -10.38 -4.49
C VAL A 67 8.47 -11.08 -3.16
N LEU A 68 7.39 -11.35 -2.42
CA LEU A 68 7.46 -12.10 -1.17
C LEU A 68 7.24 -13.59 -1.49
N LEU A 69 8.27 -14.40 -1.25
CA LEU A 69 8.24 -15.84 -1.50
C LEU A 69 8.34 -16.62 -0.19
N GLY A 70 7.67 -17.78 -0.14
CA GLY A 70 7.70 -18.67 1.02
C GLY A 70 6.42 -19.50 1.17
N PRO A 71 6.39 -20.47 2.10
CA PRO A 71 5.23 -21.32 2.33
C PRO A 71 3.95 -20.55 2.63
N SER A 72 2.78 -21.17 2.44
CA SER A 72 1.52 -20.56 2.88
C SER A 72 1.52 -20.32 4.39
N GLY A 73 0.83 -19.29 4.86
CA GLY A 73 0.68 -19.00 6.30
C GLY A 73 1.82 -18.23 6.98
N VAL A 74 2.97 -17.98 6.32
CA VAL A 74 4.13 -17.27 6.93
C VAL A 74 3.98 -15.73 6.99
N GLY A 75 2.77 -15.22 6.75
CA GLY A 75 2.46 -13.78 6.87
C GLY A 75 2.94 -12.87 5.73
N LYS A 76 3.16 -13.42 4.52
CA LYS A 76 3.52 -12.61 3.32
C LYS A 76 2.50 -11.50 3.03
N THR A 77 1.20 -11.84 3.05
CA THR A 77 0.11 -10.87 2.84
C THR A 77 0.08 -9.82 3.96
N HIS A 78 0.39 -10.21 5.20
CA HIS A 78 0.50 -9.26 6.31
C HIS A 78 1.60 -8.23 6.03
N LEU A 79 2.80 -8.68 5.66
CA LEU A 79 3.91 -7.79 5.33
C LEU A 79 3.61 -6.87 4.14
N ALA A 80 2.96 -7.41 3.10
CA ALA A 80 2.53 -6.61 1.95
C ALA A 80 1.54 -5.50 2.35
N ILE A 81 0.54 -5.83 3.19
CA ILE A 81 -0.41 -4.86 3.72
C ILE A 81 0.30 -3.84 4.62
N ALA A 82 1.20 -4.27 5.50
CA ALA A 82 1.97 -3.38 6.37
C ALA A 82 2.82 -2.37 5.58
N MET A 83 3.51 -2.83 4.53
CA MET A 83 4.20 -1.94 3.58
C MET A 83 3.24 -0.95 2.91
N GLY A 84 2.09 -1.43 2.43
CA GLY A 84 1.07 -0.58 1.83
C GLY A 84 0.51 0.45 2.80
N TYR A 85 0.33 0.07 4.07
CA TYR A 85 -0.17 0.95 5.11
C TYR A 85 0.85 2.06 5.45
N GLU A 86 2.13 1.72 5.57
CA GLU A 86 3.19 2.72 5.75
C GLU A 86 3.29 3.66 4.54
N ALA A 87 3.13 3.16 3.31
CA ALA A 87 3.07 4.00 2.12
C ALA A 87 1.86 4.97 2.15
N VAL A 88 0.70 4.51 2.59
CA VAL A 88 -0.47 5.38 2.79
C VAL A 88 -0.20 6.46 3.83
N ARG A 89 0.45 6.12 4.96
CA ARG A 89 0.86 7.09 5.99
C ARG A 89 1.85 8.12 5.45
N ALA A 90 2.75 7.72 4.55
CA ALA A 90 3.63 8.61 3.82
C ALA A 90 2.90 9.45 2.74
N GLY A 91 1.58 9.32 2.60
CA GLY A 91 0.78 10.08 1.63
C GLY A 91 0.91 9.57 0.20
N ILE A 92 1.29 8.30 0.02
CA ILE A 92 1.39 7.61 -1.26
C ILE A 92 0.07 6.90 -1.55
N LYS A 93 -0.39 6.97 -2.80
CA LYS A 93 -1.62 6.30 -3.24
C LYS A 93 -1.33 4.82 -3.51
N VAL A 94 -2.00 3.94 -2.77
CA VAL A 94 -1.82 2.48 -2.82
C VAL A 94 -3.11 1.80 -3.29
N ARG A 95 -3.01 0.60 -3.85
CA ARG A 95 -4.14 -0.30 -4.10
C ARG A 95 -3.77 -1.73 -3.74
N PHE A 96 -4.64 -2.43 -3.05
CA PHE A 96 -4.59 -3.87 -2.83
C PHE A 96 -5.67 -4.56 -3.65
N THR A 97 -5.33 -5.67 -4.30
CA THR A 97 -6.26 -6.58 -4.96
C THR A 97 -5.70 -7.98 -4.87
N THR A 98 -6.52 -9.01 -5.05
CA THR A 98 -5.97 -10.35 -5.35
C THR A 98 -5.71 -10.46 -6.85
N ALA A 99 -4.81 -11.37 -7.25
CA ALA A 99 -4.62 -11.73 -8.65
C ALA A 99 -5.94 -12.18 -9.33
N ALA A 100 -6.75 -12.98 -8.63
CA ALA A 100 -8.02 -13.48 -9.13
C ALA A 100 -9.02 -12.33 -9.39
N ASP A 101 -9.18 -11.42 -8.43
CA ASP A 101 -10.08 -10.26 -8.56
C ASP A 101 -9.62 -9.33 -9.69
N LEU A 102 -8.31 -9.11 -9.81
CA LEU A 102 -7.75 -8.26 -10.87
C LEU A 102 -8.04 -8.84 -12.26
N LEU A 103 -7.82 -10.14 -12.44
CA LEU A 103 -8.12 -10.83 -13.69
C LEU A 103 -9.62 -10.78 -14.01
N LEU A 104 -10.48 -10.99 -13.02
CA LEU A 104 -11.93 -10.89 -13.19
C LEU A 104 -12.37 -9.48 -13.60
N GLN A 105 -11.83 -8.45 -12.94
CA GLN A 105 -12.12 -7.05 -13.25
C GLN A 105 -11.67 -6.67 -14.66
N LEU A 106 -10.45 -7.04 -15.05
CA LEU A 106 -9.89 -6.72 -16.36
C LEU A 106 -10.62 -7.47 -17.49
N SER A 107 -10.91 -8.76 -17.31
CA SER A 107 -11.65 -9.55 -18.31
C SER A 107 -13.08 -9.04 -18.50
N THR A 108 -13.76 -8.65 -17.42
CA THR A 108 -15.09 -8.04 -17.49
C THR A 108 -15.06 -6.68 -18.17
N ALA A 109 -14.07 -5.83 -17.83
CA ALA A 109 -13.89 -4.54 -18.47
C ALA A 109 -13.58 -4.66 -19.97
N GLN A 110 -12.85 -5.69 -20.38
CA GLN A 110 -12.58 -5.97 -21.79
C GLN A 110 -13.86 -6.30 -22.55
N ARG A 111 -14.72 -7.18 -22.02
CA ARG A 111 -16.04 -7.49 -22.64
C ARG A 111 -16.95 -6.27 -22.75
N GLN A 112 -16.82 -5.30 -21.83
CA GLN A 112 -17.60 -4.06 -21.82
C GLN A 112 -16.96 -2.91 -22.61
N GLY A 113 -15.82 -3.12 -23.28
CA GLY A 113 -15.09 -2.06 -24.00
C GLY A 113 -14.47 -0.99 -23.09
N ARG A 114 -14.32 -1.26 -21.79
CA ARG A 114 -13.80 -0.33 -20.76
C ARG A 114 -12.39 -0.65 -20.27
N TYR A 115 -11.69 -1.58 -20.93
CA TYR A 115 -10.39 -2.10 -20.51
C TYR A 115 -9.38 -0.99 -20.17
N LYS A 116 -9.16 -0.04 -21.09
CA LYS A 116 -8.17 1.05 -20.90
C LYS A 116 -8.45 1.86 -19.63
N THR A 117 -9.71 2.24 -19.39
CA THR A 117 -10.11 3.03 -18.22
C THR A 117 -9.95 2.24 -16.92
N THR A 118 -10.32 0.96 -16.92
CA THR A 118 -10.17 0.09 -15.74
C THR A 118 -8.70 -0.18 -15.43
N LEU A 119 -7.89 -0.46 -16.44
CA LEU A 119 -6.44 -0.62 -16.30
C LEU A 119 -5.80 0.65 -15.75
N GLN A 120 -6.13 1.82 -16.31
CA GLN A 120 -5.60 3.10 -15.84
C GLN A 120 -5.94 3.34 -14.37
N ARG A 121 -7.19 3.12 -13.96
CA ARG A 121 -7.64 3.40 -12.59
C ARG A 121 -7.16 2.37 -11.57
N GLY A 122 -7.21 1.09 -11.93
CA GLY A 122 -6.94 -0.03 -11.02
C GLY A 122 -5.47 -0.40 -10.92
N VAL A 123 -4.69 -0.19 -11.99
CA VAL A 123 -3.29 -0.65 -12.08
C VAL A 123 -2.31 0.52 -12.18
N MET A 124 -2.56 1.49 -13.06
CA MET A 124 -1.56 2.55 -13.36
C MET A 124 -1.65 3.78 -12.45
N ALA A 125 -2.84 4.09 -11.90
CA ALA A 125 -3.05 5.27 -11.08
C ALA A 125 -2.49 5.19 -9.65
N PRO A 126 -2.46 4.03 -8.97
CA PRO A 126 -1.72 3.87 -7.71
C PRO A 126 -0.21 3.93 -7.96
N ARG A 127 0.54 4.53 -7.04
CA ARG A 127 2.02 4.46 -7.06
C ARG A 127 2.55 3.12 -6.55
N LEU A 128 1.74 2.40 -5.77
CA LEU A 128 2.03 1.05 -5.31
C LEU A 128 0.78 0.18 -5.49
N LEU A 129 0.93 -0.92 -6.22
CA LEU A 129 -0.09 -1.94 -6.39
C LEU A 129 0.37 -3.22 -5.71
N ILE A 130 -0.49 -3.78 -4.86
CA ILE A 130 -0.28 -5.06 -4.18
C ILE A 130 -1.29 -6.05 -4.77
N ILE A 131 -0.81 -7.23 -5.18
CA ILE A 131 -1.55 -8.29 -5.89
C ILE A 131 -1.46 -9.61 -5.11
#